data_AF-A0A060CG20-F1
#
_entry.id   AF-A0A060CG20-F1
#
_cell.length_a   1.000
_cell.length_b   1.000
_cell.length_c   1.000
_cell.angle_alpha   90.00
_cell.angle_beta   90.00
_cell.angle_gamma   90.00
#
_symmetry.space_group_name_H-M   'P 1'
#
loop_
_entity.id
_entity.type
_entity.pdbx_description
1 polymer ?
#
loop_
_entity_poly.entity_id
_entity_poly.type
_entity_poly.pdbx_seq_one_letter_code
_entity_poly.pdbx_strand_id
1 'polypeptide(L)'
;MILDAFGRQMPDPVRFPSSADGADGSGFTAIARQVHDMGLRFGIHVMRGIPRLAVDRDLPVAGSDVRASQIADRVHVCPWNPDNYGLDQSRPGAQAWYDAQVDLIASWGVDFLKVDDMQTPFHADEIAAYRSAMVKAERKYGRPLSLSLSPGAWLSTRHADFL
;
A
#
# COMPACT_ATOMS: atom_id res chain seq x y z
N MET A 1 3.13 2.48 -14.72
CA MET A 1 3.20 1.78 -13.42
C MET A 1 3.65 0.33 -13.65
N ILE A 2 4.54 -0.17 -12.82
CA ILE A 2 5.02 -1.57 -12.85
C ILE A 2 4.33 -2.32 -11.72
N LEU A 3 3.80 -3.50 -12.04
CA LEU A 3 3.10 -4.35 -11.09
C LEU A 3 3.78 -5.72 -11.03
N ASP A 4 3.78 -6.35 -9.86
CA ASP A 4 4.10 -7.77 -9.75
C ASP A 4 2.95 -8.66 -10.29
N ALA A 5 3.13 -9.98 -10.24
CA ALA A 5 2.14 -10.95 -10.73
C ALA A 5 0.80 -10.91 -9.97
N PHE A 6 0.77 -10.31 -8.78
CA PHE A 6 -0.42 -10.14 -7.94
C PHE A 6 -0.97 -8.72 -8.01
N GLY A 7 -0.46 -7.87 -8.90
CA GLY A 7 -0.93 -6.52 -9.12
C GLY A 7 -0.39 -5.47 -8.17
N ARG A 8 0.51 -5.80 -7.23
CA ARG A 8 1.08 -4.83 -6.28
C ARG A 8 2.12 -3.96 -6.98
N GLN A 9 2.13 -2.66 -6.67
CA GLN A 9 3.05 -1.71 -7.29
C GLN A 9 4.52 -2.02 -6.93
N MET A 10 5.39 -2.00 -7.94
CA MET A 10 6.82 -2.22 -7.81
C MET A 10 7.62 -0.95 -8.14
N PRO A 11 8.82 -0.77 -7.58
CA PRO A 11 9.71 0.32 -7.96
C PRO A 11 10.09 0.23 -9.44
N ASP A 12 10.23 1.38 -10.09
CA ASP A 12 10.70 1.47 -11.48
C ASP A 12 12.21 1.21 -11.52
N PRO A 13 12.70 0.13 -12.16
CA PRO A 13 14.12 -0.21 -12.17
C PRO A 13 14.96 0.78 -12.99
N VAL A 14 14.36 1.60 -13.87
CA VAL A 14 15.09 2.68 -14.55
C VAL A 14 15.43 3.79 -13.55
N ARG A 15 14.52 4.08 -12.62
CA ARG A 15 14.70 5.12 -11.58
C ARG A 15 15.42 4.60 -10.35
N PHE A 16 15.19 3.33 -10.02
CA PHE A 16 15.78 2.61 -8.90
C PHE A 16 16.49 1.35 -9.41
N PRO A 17 17.68 1.46 -10.04
CA PRO A 17 18.37 0.29 -10.59
C PRO A 17 18.58 -0.84 -9.60
N SER A 18 18.75 -0.53 -8.32
CA SER A 18 18.89 -1.53 -7.25
C SER A 18 17.64 -2.38 -6.99
N SER A 19 16.49 -2.05 -7.60
CA SER A 19 15.26 -2.84 -7.53
C SER A 19 15.16 -3.93 -8.61
N ALA A 20 16.11 -3.97 -9.56
CA ALA A 20 16.09 -4.88 -10.69
C ALA A 20 16.58 -6.31 -10.35
N ASP A 21 17.33 -6.48 -9.25
CA ASP A 21 18.04 -7.73 -8.96
C ASP A 21 17.21 -8.70 -8.10
N GLY A 22 17.05 -9.95 -8.57
CA GLY A 22 16.47 -11.08 -7.83
C GLY A 22 15.36 -11.83 -8.58
N ALA A 23 15.14 -13.11 -8.25
CA ALA A 23 14.14 -13.97 -8.91
C ALA A 23 12.69 -13.44 -8.83
N ASP A 24 12.43 -12.49 -7.92
CA ASP A 24 11.14 -11.77 -7.78
C ASP A 24 11.30 -10.23 -7.66
N GLY A 25 12.50 -9.69 -7.96
CA GLY A 25 12.85 -8.28 -7.79
C GLY A 25 13.04 -7.87 -6.32
N SER A 26 14.23 -7.36 -5.97
CA SER A 26 14.59 -6.90 -4.62
C SER A 26 13.75 -5.73 -4.09
N GLY A 27 12.89 -5.13 -4.91
CA GLY A 27 12.06 -3.99 -4.56
C GLY A 27 12.88 -2.87 -3.94
N PHE A 28 12.46 -2.35 -2.78
CA PHE A 28 13.22 -1.31 -2.07
C PHE A 28 14.23 -1.84 -1.05
N THR A 29 14.45 -3.15 -0.95
CA THR A 29 15.31 -3.75 0.08
C THR A 29 16.72 -3.16 0.11
N ALA A 30 17.34 -2.99 -1.06
CA ALA A 30 18.72 -2.49 -1.14
C ALA A 30 18.85 -1.03 -0.67
N ILE A 31 17.93 -0.15 -1.09
CA ILE A 31 17.96 1.26 -0.67
C ILE A 31 17.57 1.42 0.80
N ALA A 32 16.60 0.63 1.28
CA ALA A 32 16.22 0.64 2.69
C ALA A 32 17.42 0.23 3.58
N ARG A 33 18.16 -0.82 3.20
CA ARG A 33 19.38 -1.24 3.90
C ARG A 33 20.42 -0.12 3.94
N GLN A 34 20.71 0.52 2.80
CA GLN A 34 21.67 1.63 2.76
C GLN A 34 21.27 2.78 3.67
N VAL A 35 19.98 3.12 3.73
CA VAL A 35 19.46 4.15 4.64
C VAL A 35 19.61 3.73 6.11
N HIS A 36 19.34 2.46 6.43
CA HIS A 36 19.54 1.94 7.80
C HIS A 36 21.02 1.88 8.21
N ASP A 37 21.93 1.54 7.28
CA ASP A 37 23.38 1.54 7.51
C ASP A 37 23.91 2.93 7.86
N MET A 38 23.20 3.99 7.46
CA MET A 38 23.47 5.39 7.85
C MET A 38 22.84 5.79 9.19
N GLY A 39 22.12 4.88 9.87
CA GLY A 39 21.37 5.17 11.09
C GLY A 39 20.06 5.93 10.86
N LEU A 40 19.55 5.97 9.63
CA LEU A 40 18.31 6.66 9.25
C LEU A 40 17.15 5.67 9.09
N ARG A 41 15.95 6.20 8.82
CA ARG A 41 14.71 5.43 8.55
C ARG A 41 14.25 5.67 7.12
N PHE A 42 13.70 4.64 6.49
CA PHE A 42 13.25 4.70 5.10
C PHE A 42 11.73 4.77 5.01
N GLY A 43 11.21 5.70 4.22
CA GLY A 43 9.78 5.89 4.05
C GLY A 43 9.35 5.95 2.59
N ILE A 44 8.16 5.46 2.30
CA ILE A 44 7.56 5.51 0.96
C ILE A 44 6.16 6.13 1.00
N HIS A 45 5.69 6.48 -0.19
CA HIS A 45 4.37 7.01 -0.43
C HIS A 45 3.60 6.06 -1.35
N VAL A 46 2.32 5.83 -1.05
CA VAL A 46 1.40 5.03 -1.86
C VAL A 46 0.04 5.72 -1.95
N MET A 47 -0.70 5.40 -3.00
CA MET A 47 -2.09 5.81 -3.17
C MET A 47 -3.03 4.78 -2.51
N ARG A 48 -4.14 5.23 -1.92
CA ARG A 48 -5.23 4.37 -1.44
C ARG A 48 -5.68 3.38 -2.53
N GLY A 49 -6.08 2.19 -2.10
CA GLY A 49 -6.80 1.22 -2.92
C GLY A 49 -5.91 0.32 -3.79
N ILE A 50 -6.43 -0.03 -4.95
CA ILE A 50 -5.88 -1.05 -5.86
C ILE A 50 -5.61 -0.47 -7.26
N PRO A 51 -4.47 -0.77 -7.91
CA PRO A 51 -4.20 -0.33 -9.28
C PRO A 51 -5.33 -0.62 -10.26
N ARG A 52 -5.75 0.40 -11.02
CA ARG A 52 -6.70 0.20 -12.13
C ARG A 52 -6.17 -0.83 -13.12
N LEU A 53 -4.86 -0.79 -13.38
CA LEU A 53 -4.20 -1.78 -14.25
C LEU A 53 -4.27 -3.22 -13.72
N ALA A 54 -4.26 -3.43 -12.40
CA ALA A 54 -4.45 -4.77 -11.82
C ALA A 54 -5.90 -5.24 -12.00
N VAL A 55 -6.86 -4.31 -11.85
CA VAL A 55 -8.29 -4.56 -12.06
C VAL A 55 -8.60 -4.84 -13.53
N ASP A 56 -8.03 -4.08 -14.46
CA ASP A 56 -8.24 -4.24 -15.91
C ASP A 56 -7.67 -5.55 -16.44
N ARG A 57 -6.53 -5.99 -15.87
CA ARG A 57 -5.92 -7.29 -16.16
C ARG A 57 -6.49 -8.43 -15.32
N ASP A 58 -7.41 -8.10 -14.41
CA ASP A 58 -8.02 -9.00 -13.44
C ASP A 58 -7.03 -9.93 -12.72
N LEU A 59 -5.93 -9.35 -12.24
CA LEU A 59 -4.85 -10.07 -11.58
C LEU A 59 -5.32 -10.73 -10.27
N PRO A 60 -4.72 -11.87 -9.88
CA PRO A 60 -5.06 -12.54 -8.63
C PRO A 60 -4.63 -11.70 -7.42
N VAL A 61 -5.41 -11.75 -6.34
CA VAL A 61 -5.05 -11.12 -5.06
C VAL A 61 -4.30 -12.13 -4.19
N ALA A 62 -3.03 -11.83 -3.89
CA ALA A 62 -2.17 -12.72 -3.10
C ALA A 62 -2.82 -13.10 -1.75
N GLY A 63 -2.75 -14.38 -1.40
CA GLY A 63 -3.33 -14.90 -0.14
C GLY A 63 -4.85 -15.04 -0.14
N SER A 64 -5.50 -15.03 -1.31
CA SER A 64 -6.94 -15.22 -1.44
C SER A 64 -7.30 -15.90 -2.77
N ASP A 65 -8.55 -16.38 -2.87
CA ASP A 65 -9.11 -16.97 -4.10
C ASP A 65 -9.80 -15.94 -5.01
N VAL A 66 -9.72 -14.65 -4.68
CA VAL A 66 -10.38 -13.58 -5.44
C VAL A 66 -9.43 -12.87 -6.40
N ARG A 67 -10.01 -12.20 -7.39
CA ARG A 67 -9.31 -11.36 -8.35
C ARG A 67 -9.57 -9.88 -8.09
N ALA A 68 -8.66 -9.05 -8.60
CA ALA A 68 -8.68 -7.61 -8.40
C ALA A 68 -10.03 -6.96 -8.77
N SER A 69 -10.69 -7.41 -9.84
CA SER A 69 -11.98 -6.83 -10.26
C SER A 69 -13.13 -7.08 -9.27
N GLN A 70 -13.04 -8.11 -8.45
CA GLN A 70 -14.09 -8.51 -7.51
C GLN A 70 -14.11 -7.67 -6.23
N ILE A 71 -13.00 -6.99 -5.92
CA ILE A 71 -12.83 -6.20 -4.69
C ILE A 71 -12.67 -4.70 -4.96
N ALA A 72 -12.61 -4.28 -6.23
CA ALA A 72 -12.43 -2.89 -6.61
C ALA A 72 -13.70 -2.06 -6.40
N ASP A 73 -13.56 -0.95 -5.66
CA ASP A 73 -14.57 0.09 -5.59
C ASP A 73 -14.32 1.12 -6.71
N ARG A 74 -15.13 1.00 -7.76
CA ARG A 74 -15.07 1.88 -8.95
C ARG A 74 -15.82 3.19 -8.77
N VAL A 75 -16.53 3.38 -7.66
CA VAL A 75 -17.32 4.59 -7.35
C VAL A 75 -16.44 5.58 -6.59
N HIS A 76 -15.75 5.12 -5.56
CA HIS A 76 -14.90 5.97 -4.72
C HIS A 76 -13.46 6.02 -5.22
N VAL A 77 -13.22 6.90 -6.20
CA VAL A 77 -11.90 7.10 -6.84
C VAL A 77 -11.24 8.42 -6.42
N CYS A 78 -9.91 8.44 -6.47
CA CYS A 78 -9.14 9.66 -6.27
C CYS A 78 -9.42 10.67 -7.41
N PRO A 79 -9.78 11.93 -7.11
CA PRO A 79 -10.11 12.92 -8.13
C PRO A 79 -8.88 13.56 -8.80
N TRP A 80 -7.69 13.39 -8.22
CA TRP A 80 -6.46 14.07 -8.68
C TRP A 80 -5.33 13.10 -9.08
N ASN A 81 -5.52 11.79 -8.91
CA ASN A 81 -4.60 10.76 -9.38
C ASN A 81 -5.41 9.56 -9.95
N PRO A 82 -5.15 9.13 -11.20
CA PRO A 82 -5.95 8.09 -11.85
C PRO A 82 -5.44 6.65 -11.62
N ASP A 83 -4.42 6.43 -10.80
CA ASP A 83 -3.69 5.17 -10.76
C ASP A 83 -4.49 4.03 -10.14
N ASN A 84 -5.32 4.34 -9.14
CA ASN A 84 -6.05 3.36 -8.35
C ASN A 84 -7.58 3.54 -8.42
N TYR A 85 -8.27 2.43 -8.17
CA TYR A 85 -9.64 2.39 -7.64
C TYR A 85 -9.59 2.27 -6.12
N GLY A 86 -10.70 2.57 -5.43
CA GLY A 86 -10.84 2.22 -4.02
C GLY A 86 -10.98 0.71 -3.82
N LEU A 87 -11.08 0.27 -2.56
CA LEU A 87 -11.40 -1.12 -2.23
C LEU A 87 -12.72 -1.22 -1.48
N ASP A 88 -13.60 -2.10 -1.97
CA ASP A 88 -14.85 -2.43 -1.30
C ASP A 88 -14.56 -3.42 -0.16
N GLN A 89 -14.36 -2.89 1.05
CA GLN A 89 -14.05 -3.69 2.24
C GLN A 89 -15.19 -4.62 2.69
N SER A 90 -16.38 -4.52 2.08
CA SER A 90 -17.46 -5.50 2.30
C SER A 90 -17.23 -6.82 1.54
N ARG A 91 -16.30 -6.84 0.57
CA ARG A 91 -16.03 -8.01 -0.26
C ARG A 91 -15.02 -8.96 0.40
N PRO A 92 -15.28 -10.28 0.37
CA PRO A 92 -14.26 -11.26 0.73
C PRO A 92 -12.97 -11.04 -0.08
N GLY A 93 -11.83 -11.00 0.62
CA GLY A 93 -10.51 -10.79 0.01
C GLY A 93 -10.06 -9.33 -0.11
N ALA A 94 -10.90 -8.33 0.16
CA ALA A 94 -10.48 -6.93 0.15
C ALA A 94 -9.39 -6.64 1.20
N GLN A 95 -9.51 -7.20 2.42
CA GLN A 95 -8.46 -7.11 3.43
C GLN A 95 -7.18 -7.85 3.01
N ALA A 96 -7.29 -8.97 2.28
CA ALA A 96 -6.14 -9.76 1.84
C ALA A 96 -5.24 -8.95 0.89
N TRP A 97 -5.83 -8.06 0.08
CA TRP A 97 -5.06 -7.11 -0.72
C TRP A 97 -4.15 -6.22 0.13
N TYR A 98 -4.70 -5.54 1.15
CA TYR A 98 -3.90 -4.68 2.01
C TYR A 98 -2.90 -5.46 2.86
N ASP A 99 -3.28 -6.64 3.35
CA ASP A 99 -2.35 -7.55 4.03
C ASP A 99 -1.14 -7.86 3.13
N ALA A 100 -1.37 -8.23 1.88
CA ALA A 100 -0.31 -8.60 0.94
C ALA A 100 0.53 -7.41 0.46
N GLN A 101 -0.07 -6.22 0.30
CA GLN A 101 0.64 -5.02 -0.10
C GLN A 101 1.53 -4.51 1.04
N VAL A 102 1.00 -4.44 2.27
CA VAL A 102 1.78 -4.00 3.44
C VAL A 102 2.84 -5.03 3.81
N ASP A 103 2.57 -6.33 3.65
CA ASP A 103 3.58 -7.38 3.84
C ASP A 103 4.76 -7.20 2.87
N LEU A 104 4.50 -6.92 1.59
CA LEU A 104 5.53 -6.62 0.60
C LEU A 104 6.35 -5.38 0.99
N ILE A 105 5.68 -4.30 1.34
CA ILE A 105 6.33 -3.04 1.75
C ILE A 105 7.22 -3.25 2.98
N ALA A 106 6.73 -3.97 3.98
CA ALA A 106 7.48 -4.27 5.20
C ALA A 106 8.64 -5.24 4.93
N SER A 107 8.49 -6.17 3.99
CA SER A 107 9.56 -7.09 3.59
C SER A 107 10.78 -6.35 3.02
N TRP A 108 10.58 -5.17 2.43
CA TRP A 108 11.66 -4.31 1.95
C TRP A 108 12.36 -3.54 3.07
N GLY A 109 11.86 -3.57 4.31
CA GLY A 109 12.42 -2.82 5.43
C GLY A 109 11.95 -1.36 5.51
N VAL A 110 10.80 -1.02 4.93
CA VAL A 110 10.20 0.32 5.10
C VAL A 110 9.81 0.56 6.57
N ASP A 111 10.07 1.76 7.09
CA ASP A 111 9.75 2.19 8.46
C ASP A 111 8.59 3.18 8.54
N PHE A 112 8.29 3.85 7.43
CA PHE A 112 7.26 4.89 7.35
C PHE A 112 6.46 4.79 6.05
N LEU A 113 5.14 4.73 6.17
CA LEU A 113 4.23 4.64 5.04
C LEU A 113 3.30 5.84 5.05
N LYS A 114 3.40 6.69 4.01
CA LYS A 114 2.42 7.73 3.73
C LYS A 114 1.39 7.22 2.74
N VAL A 115 0.11 7.20 3.13
CA VAL A 115 -1.00 6.79 2.27
C VAL A 115 -1.86 7.99 1.93
N ASP A 116 -1.88 8.34 0.65
CA ASP A 116 -2.69 9.42 0.11
C ASP A 116 -4.10 8.96 -0.29
N ASP A 117 -4.97 9.95 -0.53
CA ASP A 117 -6.38 9.76 -0.88
C ASP A 117 -7.20 9.10 0.24
N MET A 118 -6.81 9.29 1.50
CA MET A 118 -7.41 8.66 2.67
C MET A 118 -8.32 9.57 3.50
N GLN A 119 -8.01 10.87 3.58
CA GLN A 119 -8.65 11.76 4.55
C GLN A 119 -9.67 12.75 3.96
N THR A 120 -9.60 13.05 2.66
CA THR A 120 -10.52 13.99 2.01
C THR A 120 -10.97 13.46 0.63
N PRO A 121 -12.06 12.66 0.56
CA PRO A 121 -12.96 12.29 1.67
C PRO A 121 -12.34 11.26 2.64
N PHE A 122 -12.91 11.15 3.84
CA PHE A 122 -12.40 10.28 4.90
C PHE A 122 -12.84 8.82 4.68
N HIS A 123 -11.88 7.92 4.42
CA HIS A 123 -12.10 6.51 4.12
C HIS A 123 -11.83 5.62 5.35
N ALA A 124 -12.73 5.68 6.35
CA ALA A 124 -12.56 4.99 7.63
C ALA A 124 -12.23 3.49 7.49
N ASP A 125 -12.98 2.78 6.65
CA ASP A 125 -12.83 1.32 6.50
C ASP A 125 -11.47 0.95 5.90
N GLU A 126 -10.98 1.70 4.92
CA GLU A 126 -9.67 1.45 4.32
C GLU A 126 -8.51 1.87 5.25
N ILE A 127 -8.68 2.93 6.05
CA ILE A 127 -7.72 3.30 7.10
C ILE A 127 -7.59 2.18 8.13
N ALA A 128 -8.73 1.63 8.61
CA ALA A 128 -8.75 0.52 9.55
C ALA A 128 -8.15 -0.77 8.95
N ALA A 129 -8.41 -1.03 7.67
CA ALA A 129 -7.85 -2.17 6.95
C ALA A 129 -6.32 -2.07 6.80
N TYR A 130 -5.80 -0.89 6.45
CA TYR A 130 -4.35 -0.63 6.44
C TYR A 130 -3.74 -0.83 7.83
N ARG A 131 -4.34 -0.27 8.88
CA ARG A 131 -3.82 -0.45 10.25
C ARG A 131 -3.78 -1.92 10.66
N SER A 132 -4.80 -2.69 10.31
CA SER A 132 -4.85 -4.13 10.57
C SER A 132 -3.74 -4.89 9.84
N ALA A 133 -3.48 -4.54 8.56
CA ALA A 133 -2.40 -5.11 7.77
C ALA A 133 -1.01 -4.75 8.35
N MET A 134 -0.83 -3.51 8.81
CA MET A 134 0.40 -3.06 9.46
C MET A 134 0.68 -3.84 10.75
N VAL A 135 -0.31 -4.06 11.61
CA VAL A 135 -0.13 -4.86 12.84
C VAL A 135 0.33 -6.29 12.52
N LYS A 136 -0.15 -6.89 11.43
CA LYS A 136 0.33 -8.22 10.98
C LYS A 136 1.79 -8.17 10.53
N ALA A 137 2.15 -7.17 9.72
CA ALA A 137 3.51 -6.99 9.24
C ALA A 137 4.50 -6.70 10.38
N GLU A 138 4.13 -5.83 11.33
CA GLU A 138 4.95 -5.50 12.51
C GLU A 138 5.27 -6.76 13.33
N ARG A 139 4.28 -7.64 13.53
CA ARG A 139 4.48 -8.94 14.21
C ARG A 139 5.38 -9.88 13.43
N LYS A 140 5.25 -9.92 12.10
CA LYS A 140 6.03 -10.82 11.23
C LYS A 140 7.50 -10.40 11.12
N TYR A 141 7.76 -9.11 10.98
CA TYR A 141 9.12 -8.59 10.72
C TYR A 141 9.81 -8.03 11.97
N GLY A 142 9.10 -7.91 13.10
CA GLY A 142 9.66 -7.41 14.36
C GLY A 142 10.08 -5.94 14.30
N ARG A 143 9.50 -5.15 13.39
CA ARG A 143 9.83 -3.74 13.17
C ARG A 143 8.54 -2.89 13.15
N PRO A 144 8.50 -1.76 13.85
CA PRO A 144 7.34 -0.86 13.82
C PRO A 144 7.25 -0.15 12.46
N LEU A 145 6.02 0.06 11.98
CA LEU A 145 5.74 0.81 10.75
C LEU A 145 4.87 2.02 11.10
N SER A 146 5.37 3.23 10.85
CA SER A 146 4.60 4.46 11.09
C SER A 146 3.65 4.74 9.92
N LEU A 147 2.41 5.10 10.23
CA LEU A 147 1.38 5.46 9.25
C LEU A 147 1.19 6.98 9.23
N SER A 148 1.25 7.57 8.04
CA SER A 148 0.82 8.94 7.79
C SER A 148 -0.31 8.93 6.77
N LEU A 149 -1.40 9.62 7.08
CA LEU A 149 -2.58 9.70 6.22
C LEU A 149 -2.65 11.06 5.53
N SER A 150 -3.19 11.11 4.33
CA SER A 150 -3.21 12.32 3.51
C SER A 150 -4.29 12.21 2.41
N PRO A 151 -4.74 13.31 1.77
CA PRO A 151 -4.47 14.69 2.12
C PRO A 151 -5.36 15.17 3.27
N GLY A 152 -4.79 15.93 4.19
CA GLY A 152 -5.60 16.70 5.14
C GLY A 152 -6.37 17.80 4.41
N ALA A 153 -7.52 18.20 4.97
CA ALA A 153 -8.24 19.38 4.53
C ALA A 153 -8.73 20.19 5.74
N TRP A 154 -8.81 21.52 5.55
CA TRP A 154 -9.46 22.47 6.46
C TRP A 154 -9.02 22.43 7.93
N LEU A 155 -7.87 21.82 8.26
CA LEU A 155 -7.38 21.61 9.63
C LEU A 155 -8.45 20.98 10.57
N SER A 156 -9.26 20.04 10.06
CA SER A 156 -10.33 19.42 10.82
C SER A 156 -9.82 18.41 11.85
N THR A 157 -10.34 18.47 13.08
CA THR A 157 -10.14 17.45 14.14
C THR A 157 -11.28 16.45 14.24
N ARG A 158 -12.24 16.46 13.30
CA ARG A 158 -13.50 15.68 13.36
C ARG A 158 -13.28 14.18 13.59
N HIS A 159 -12.18 13.63 13.08
CA HIS A 159 -11.87 12.20 13.13
C HIS A 159 -10.73 11.88 14.11
N ALA A 160 -10.33 12.81 14.98
CA ALA A 160 -9.20 12.63 15.89
C ALA A 160 -9.38 11.41 16.82
N ASP A 161 -10.59 11.15 17.32
CA ASP A 161 -10.85 10.02 18.23
C ASP A 161 -10.77 8.65 17.53
N PHE A 162 -10.85 8.60 16.20
CA PHE A 162 -10.71 7.38 15.41
C PHE A 162 -9.25 7.02 15.12
N LEU A 163 -8.38 8.04 15.02
CA LEU A 163 -6.98 7.94 14.60
C LEU A 163 -6.06 7.57 15.77
#